data_AF-A0A938E949-F1
#
_entry.id   AF-A0A938E949-F1
#
_cell.length_a   1.000
_cell.length_b   1.000
_cell.length_c   1.000
_cell.angle_alpha   90.00
_cell.angle_beta   90.00
_cell.angle_gamma   90.00
#
_symmetry.space_group_name_H-M   'P 1'
#
loop_
_entity.id
_entity.type
_entity.pdbx_description
1 polymer ?
#
loop_
_entity_poly.entity_id
_entity_poly.type
_entity_poly.pdbx_seq_one_letter_code
_entity_poly.pdbx_strand_id
1 'polypeptide(L)'
;MRFRERGIRRARDGGYAVRLEADERELLASLPALLRAAIDADDPSTARLFPPAYDDDPDGEQEYRSLVRDGLRDAKLGALEVFERTAGADRLSTEDLEAWLGAIESLRLVLGTQLDVKEDTYATALDPANPDTPRLALYAWLSWLQEEVVTALTASLPDR
;
A
#
# COMPACT_ATOMS: atom_id res chain seq x y z
N MET A 1 -27.03 5.01 5.14
CA MET A 1 -25.65 5.46 4.87
C MET A 1 -25.16 4.69 3.63
N ARG A 2 -24.96 5.38 2.50
CA ARG A 2 -24.75 4.79 1.17
C ARG A 2 -23.27 4.44 0.92
N PHE A 3 -22.79 3.32 1.45
CA PHE A 3 -21.44 2.82 1.11
C PHE A 3 -21.32 2.29 -0.33
N ARG A 4 -22.46 2.05 -1.01
CA ARG A 4 -22.51 1.51 -2.39
C ARG A 4 -22.04 2.46 -3.49
N GLU A 5 -21.47 3.63 -3.19
CA GLU A 5 -21.00 4.62 -4.20
C GLU A 5 -19.50 4.95 -4.11
N ARG A 6 -18.83 4.74 -2.97
CA ARG A 6 -17.39 4.97 -2.77
C ARG A 6 -16.56 3.73 -3.15
N GLY A 7 -15.25 3.91 -3.39
CA GLY A 7 -14.29 2.83 -3.62
C GLY A 7 -13.85 2.69 -5.07
N ILE A 8 -13.37 1.51 -5.45
CA ILE A 8 -12.80 1.23 -6.79
C ILE A 8 -13.67 0.21 -7.51
N ARG A 9 -14.06 0.50 -8.74
CA ARG A 9 -14.93 -0.40 -9.53
C ARG A 9 -14.46 -0.57 -10.93
N ARG A 10 -14.56 -1.81 -11.42
CA ARG A 10 -14.37 -2.10 -12.83
C ARG A 10 -15.41 -1.37 -13.68
N ALA A 11 -14.94 -0.67 -14.70
CA ALA A 11 -15.76 -0.02 -15.71
C ALA A 11 -15.97 -0.96 -16.91
N ARG A 12 -17.00 -0.66 -17.71
CA ARG A 12 -17.43 -1.52 -18.85
C ARG A 12 -16.41 -1.60 -19.99
N ASP A 13 -15.53 -0.62 -20.09
CA ASP A 13 -14.47 -0.47 -21.09
C ASP A 13 -13.15 -1.13 -20.66
N GLY A 14 -13.12 -1.85 -19.53
CA GLY A 14 -11.97 -2.63 -19.09
C GLY A 14 -11.02 -1.92 -18.12
N GLY A 15 -11.18 -0.61 -17.89
CA GLY A 15 -10.44 0.11 -16.85
C GLY A 15 -11.20 0.15 -15.51
N TYR A 16 -10.76 1.01 -14.61
CA TYR A 16 -11.32 1.15 -13.26
C TYR A 16 -11.75 2.58 -12.98
N ALA A 17 -12.95 2.76 -12.42
CA ALA A 17 -13.43 4.03 -11.90
C ALA A 17 -13.06 4.14 -10.41
N VAL A 18 -12.45 5.27 -10.06
CA VAL A 18 -12.04 5.60 -8.69
C VAL A 18 -13.00 6.62 -8.13
N ARG A 19 -13.63 6.31 -6.99
CA ARG A 19 -14.56 7.21 -6.29
C ARG A 19 -14.09 7.41 -4.86
N LEU A 20 -13.17 8.35 -4.73
CA LEU A 20 -12.61 8.84 -3.47
C LEU A 20 -12.89 10.35 -3.37
N GLU A 21 -13.08 10.82 -2.15
CA GLU A 21 -13.25 12.24 -1.85
C GLU A 21 -11.95 13.03 -2.09
N ALA A 22 -12.04 14.35 -2.21
CA ALA A 22 -10.88 15.19 -2.56
C ALA A 22 -9.76 15.12 -1.50
N ASP A 23 -10.12 15.13 -0.21
CA ASP A 23 -9.20 15.01 0.92
C ASP A 23 -8.49 13.65 0.94
N GLU A 24 -9.19 12.57 0.59
CA GLU A 24 -8.57 11.25 0.44
C GLU A 24 -7.54 11.24 -0.69
N ARG A 25 -7.84 11.86 -1.83
CA ARG A 25 -6.91 11.93 -2.96
C ARG A 25 -5.68 12.77 -2.63
N GLU A 26 -5.86 13.88 -1.94
CA GLU A 26 -4.75 14.70 -1.44
C GLU A 26 -3.87 13.93 -0.45
N LEU A 27 -4.50 13.20 0.47
CA LEU A 27 -3.79 12.32 1.39
C LEU A 27 -2.98 11.28 0.62
N LEU A 28 -3.58 10.56 -0.33
CA LEU A 28 -2.88 9.56 -1.14
C LEU A 28 -1.70 10.14 -1.93
N ALA A 29 -1.83 11.34 -2.48
CA ALA A 29 -0.74 12.00 -3.20
C ALA A 29 0.42 12.37 -2.26
N SER A 30 0.17 12.58 -0.97
CA SER A 30 1.19 12.99 0.01
C SER A 30 2.04 11.83 0.57
N LEU A 31 1.46 10.63 0.67
CA LEU A 31 2.10 9.48 1.32
C LEU A 31 3.38 8.95 0.62
N PRO A 32 3.46 8.91 -0.72
CA PRO A 32 4.63 8.40 -1.43
C PRO A 32 5.93 9.09 -1.06
N ALA A 33 5.92 10.42 -0.88
CA ALA A 33 7.11 11.17 -0.50
C ALA A 33 7.68 10.72 0.86
N LEU A 34 6.80 10.42 1.83
CA LEU A 34 7.21 9.94 3.15
C LEU A 34 7.86 8.55 3.06
N LEU A 35 7.28 7.66 2.26
CA LEU A 35 7.82 6.31 2.10
C LEU A 35 9.13 6.30 1.32
N ARG A 36 9.27 7.12 0.27
CA ARG A 36 10.56 7.25 -0.44
C ARG A 36 11.66 7.73 0.49
N ALA A 37 11.39 8.73 1.31
CA ALA A 37 12.35 9.22 2.29
C ALA A 37 12.78 8.12 3.29
N ALA A 38 11.83 7.29 3.76
CA ALA A 38 12.15 6.16 4.65
C ALA A 38 12.99 5.08 3.95
N ILE A 39 12.69 4.76 2.68
CA ILE A 39 13.46 3.80 1.87
C ILE A 39 14.88 4.32 1.63
N ASP A 40 15.02 5.60 1.26
CA ASP A 40 16.31 6.22 0.96
C ASP A 40 17.21 6.37 2.20
N ALA A 41 16.60 6.50 3.37
CA ALA A 41 17.30 6.57 4.66
C ALA A 41 17.62 5.18 5.26
N ASP A 42 17.26 4.08 4.60
CA ASP A 42 17.32 2.72 5.14
C ASP A 42 16.66 2.62 6.53
N ASP A 43 15.51 3.28 6.71
CA ASP A 43 14.82 3.36 8.01
C ASP A 43 14.42 1.94 8.48
N PRO A 44 14.61 1.60 9.78
CA PRO A 44 14.27 0.28 10.31
C PRO A 44 12.82 -0.16 10.06
N SER A 45 11.88 0.79 9.93
CA SER A 45 10.49 0.49 9.61
C SER A 45 10.27 -0.07 8.20
N THR A 46 11.26 0.05 7.31
CA THR A 46 11.25 -0.53 5.97
C THR A 46 11.69 -1.98 5.91
N ALA A 47 12.11 -2.58 7.04
CA ALA A 47 12.62 -3.96 7.07
C ALA A 47 11.65 -4.98 6.45
N ARG A 48 10.34 -4.84 6.71
CA ARG A 48 9.31 -5.72 6.12
C ARG A 48 9.14 -5.58 4.61
N LEU A 49 9.66 -4.51 4.00
CA LEU A 49 9.66 -4.35 2.54
C LEU A 49 10.74 -5.19 1.86
N PHE A 50 11.82 -5.50 2.58
CA PHE A 50 12.99 -6.22 2.09
C PHE A 50 13.27 -7.43 3.00
N PRO A 51 12.34 -8.40 3.07
CA PRO A 51 12.52 -9.57 3.92
C PRO A 51 13.75 -10.37 3.48
N PRO A 52 14.45 -11.04 4.42
CA PRO A 52 15.52 -11.95 4.05
C PRO A 52 14.96 -13.11 3.21
N ALA A 53 15.79 -13.63 2.30
CA ALA A 53 15.48 -14.84 1.55
C ALA A 53 15.99 -16.09 2.27
N TYR A 54 17.06 -15.95 3.06
CA TYR A 54 17.66 -17.03 3.81
C TYR A 54 17.82 -16.65 5.29
N ASP A 55 17.14 -17.36 6.19
CA ASP A 55 17.22 -17.10 7.63
C ASP A 55 18.49 -17.70 8.27
N ASP A 56 18.97 -18.84 7.76
CA ASP A 56 20.06 -19.63 8.36
C ASP A 56 21.35 -19.66 7.50
N ASP A 57 21.43 -18.84 6.45
CA ASP A 57 22.60 -18.76 5.55
C ASP A 57 23.01 -17.30 5.31
N PRO A 58 23.92 -16.74 6.14
CA PRO A 58 24.36 -15.36 6.03
C PRO A 58 25.08 -15.05 4.72
N ASP A 59 25.82 -16.00 4.17
CA ASP A 59 26.58 -15.82 2.93
C ASP A 59 25.61 -15.80 1.73
N GLY A 60 24.67 -16.76 1.70
CA GLY A 60 23.59 -16.80 0.71
C GLY A 60 22.66 -15.58 0.77
N GLU A 61 22.34 -15.10 1.97
CA GLU A 61 21.55 -13.88 2.17
C GLU A 61 22.31 -12.64 1.66
N GLN A 62 23.62 -12.54 1.90
CA GLN A 62 24.42 -11.43 1.38
C GLN A 62 24.44 -11.42 -0.16
N GLU A 63 24.64 -12.59 -0.79
CA GLU A 63 24.61 -12.73 -2.25
C GLU A 63 23.23 -12.36 -2.81
N TYR A 64 22.15 -12.90 -2.22
CA TYR A 64 20.78 -12.57 -2.61
C TYR A 64 20.49 -11.07 -2.55
N ARG A 65 20.86 -10.42 -1.44
CA ARG A 65 20.68 -8.97 -1.29
C ARG A 65 21.43 -8.19 -2.36
N SER A 66 22.65 -8.60 -2.69
CA SER A 66 23.44 -7.92 -3.73
C SER A 66 22.82 -8.01 -5.13
N LEU A 67 22.07 -9.10 -5.41
CA LEU A 67 21.48 -9.35 -6.72
C LEU A 67 20.06 -8.78 -6.86
N VAL A 68 19.26 -8.81 -5.78
CA VAL A 68 17.79 -8.57 -5.87
C VAL A 68 17.36 -7.25 -5.25
N ARG A 69 18.10 -6.74 -4.25
CA ARG A 69 17.63 -5.62 -3.42
C ARG A 69 17.35 -4.35 -4.24
N ASP A 70 18.23 -4.02 -5.18
CA ASP A 70 18.09 -2.82 -6.00
C ASP A 70 16.89 -2.93 -6.95
N GLY A 71 16.69 -4.08 -7.61
CA GLY A 71 15.52 -4.31 -8.45
C GLY A 71 14.20 -4.25 -7.67
N LEU A 72 14.18 -4.79 -6.44
CA LEU A 72 13.01 -4.71 -5.56
C LEU A 72 12.76 -3.29 -5.08
N ARG A 73 13.82 -2.52 -4.77
CA ARG A 73 13.72 -1.10 -4.43
C ARG A 73 13.14 -0.30 -5.59
N ASP A 74 13.66 -0.48 -6.80
CA ASP A 74 13.20 0.21 -7.99
C ASP A 74 11.74 -0.11 -8.31
N ALA A 75 11.32 -1.38 -8.17
CA ALA A 75 9.92 -1.77 -8.35
C ALA A 75 8.97 -1.05 -7.37
N LYS A 76 9.35 -0.96 -6.09
CA LYS A 76 8.57 -0.25 -5.06
C LYS A 76 8.51 1.25 -5.34
N LEU A 77 9.64 1.86 -5.69
CA LEU A 77 9.71 3.29 -6.02
C LEU A 77 8.89 3.62 -7.27
N GLY A 78 8.95 2.78 -8.29
CA GLY A 78 8.14 2.91 -9.51
C GLY A 78 6.64 2.79 -9.22
N ALA A 79 6.23 1.84 -8.38
CA ALA A 79 4.83 1.73 -7.94
C ALA A 79 4.36 3.00 -7.22
N LEU A 80 5.20 3.57 -6.33
CA LEU A 80 4.90 4.82 -5.63
C LEU A 80 4.80 6.02 -6.57
N GLU A 81 5.61 6.08 -7.63
CA GLU A 81 5.52 7.13 -8.64
C GLU A 81 4.20 7.09 -9.42
N VAL A 82 3.81 5.89 -9.88
CA VAL A 82 2.52 5.70 -10.57
C VAL A 82 1.37 6.07 -9.63
N PHE A 83 1.42 5.60 -8.38
CA PHE A 83 0.42 5.90 -7.35
C PHE A 83 0.26 7.40 -7.12
N GLU A 84 1.36 8.13 -6.89
CA GLU A 84 1.33 9.57 -6.66
C GLU A 84 0.73 10.31 -7.87
N ARG A 85 1.23 9.99 -9.07
CA ARG A 85 0.80 10.65 -10.32
C ARG A 85 -0.68 10.45 -10.60
N THR A 86 -1.25 9.33 -10.18
CA THR A 86 -2.62 8.94 -10.51
C THR A 86 -3.59 9.05 -9.33
N ALA A 87 -3.14 9.47 -8.14
CA ALA A 87 -3.99 9.64 -6.94
C ALA A 87 -5.22 10.54 -7.19
N GLY A 88 -5.09 11.55 -8.06
CA GLY A 88 -6.17 12.46 -8.45
C GLY A 88 -7.06 11.95 -9.59
N ALA A 89 -6.77 10.82 -10.21
CA ALA A 89 -7.48 10.35 -11.40
C ALA A 89 -8.85 9.73 -11.05
N ASP A 90 -9.87 10.04 -11.85
CA ASP A 90 -11.18 9.38 -11.76
C ASP A 90 -11.17 7.99 -12.41
N ARG A 91 -10.15 7.71 -13.22
CA ARG A 91 -9.99 6.46 -13.95
C ARG A 91 -8.55 5.96 -13.94
N LEU A 92 -8.39 4.65 -13.79
CA LEU A 92 -7.12 3.95 -13.83
C LEU A 92 -7.14 2.84 -14.88
N SER A 93 -6.00 2.56 -15.48
CA SER A 93 -5.78 1.31 -16.22
C SER A 93 -5.58 0.13 -15.27
N THR A 94 -5.44 -1.08 -15.80
CA THR A 94 -5.08 -2.25 -14.99
C THR A 94 -3.68 -2.09 -14.40
N GLU A 95 -2.74 -1.64 -15.20
CA GLU A 95 -1.34 -1.44 -14.80
C GLU A 95 -1.22 -0.37 -13.69
N ASP A 96 -1.98 0.73 -13.81
CA ASP A 96 -2.05 1.73 -12.75
C ASP A 96 -2.61 1.14 -11.46
N LEU A 97 -3.68 0.35 -11.53
CA LEU A 97 -4.31 -0.25 -10.36
C LEU A 97 -3.43 -1.35 -9.70
N GLU A 98 -2.66 -2.08 -10.49
CA GLU A 98 -1.63 -3.01 -9.98
C GLU A 98 -0.50 -2.26 -9.27
N ALA A 99 -0.05 -1.13 -9.83
CA ALA A 99 0.90 -0.27 -9.15
C ALA A 99 0.34 0.31 -7.84
N TRP A 100 -0.95 0.66 -7.81
CA TRP A 100 -1.63 1.04 -6.56
C TRP A 100 -1.59 -0.08 -5.52
N LEU A 101 -1.81 -1.33 -5.90
CA LEU A 101 -1.72 -2.46 -4.97
C LEU A 101 -0.34 -2.55 -4.31
N GLY A 102 0.73 -2.49 -5.11
CA GLY A 102 2.11 -2.56 -4.58
C GLY A 102 2.50 -1.34 -3.73
N ALA A 103 2.03 -0.15 -4.10
CA ALA A 103 2.26 1.08 -3.33
C ALA A 103 1.53 1.04 -1.97
N ILE A 104 0.24 0.68 -1.96
CA ILE A 104 -0.57 0.59 -0.74
C ILE A 104 -0.02 -0.50 0.19
N GLU A 105 0.37 -1.65 -0.35
CA GLU A 105 1.01 -2.71 0.43
C GLU A 105 2.29 -2.21 1.11
N SER A 106 3.15 -1.51 0.35
CA SER A 106 4.40 -0.98 0.90
C SER A 106 4.15 0.06 1.99
N LEU A 107 3.19 0.96 1.79
CA LEU A 107 2.76 1.95 2.79
C LEU A 107 2.25 1.28 4.07
N ARG A 108 1.39 0.26 3.93
CA ARG A 108 0.85 -0.48 5.09
C ARG A 108 1.93 -1.24 5.83
N LEU A 109 2.85 -1.90 5.14
CA LEU A 109 3.94 -2.65 5.79
C LEU A 109 4.82 -1.74 6.66
N VAL A 110 5.18 -0.56 6.14
CA VAL A 110 5.99 0.42 6.89
C VAL A 110 5.19 1.00 8.05
N LEU A 111 3.97 1.47 7.80
CA LEU A 111 3.13 2.06 8.84
C LEU A 111 2.81 1.05 9.96
N GLY A 112 2.50 -0.20 9.60
CA GLY A 112 2.26 -1.27 10.57
C GLY A 112 3.50 -1.63 11.39
N THR A 113 4.70 -1.49 10.82
CA THR A 113 5.96 -1.67 11.57
C THR A 113 6.19 -0.51 12.55
N GLN A 114 5.94 0.74 12.14
CA GLN A 114 6.06 1.92 13.01
C GLN A 114 5.09 1.89 14.19
N LEU A 115 3.90 1.35 13.97
CA LEU A 115 2.81 1.27 14.95
C LEU A 115 2.82 -0.01 15.79
N ASP A 116 3.75 -0.94 15.55
CA ASP A 116 3.75 -2.29 16.14
C ASP A 116 2.37 -2.99 16.06
N VAL A 117 1.71 -2.88 14.91
CA VAL A 117 0.38 -3.49 14.69
C VAL A 117 0.49 -5.01 14.77
N LYS A 118 -0.37 -5.59 15.61
CA LYS A 118 -0.54 -7.03 15.88
C LYS A 118 -1.99 -7.45 15.61
N GLU A 119 -2.23 -8.77 15.61
CA GLU A 119 -3.57 -9.33 15.34
C GLU A 119 -4.66 -8.78 16.29
N ASP A 120 -4.31 -8.45 17.52
CA ASP A 120 -5.21 -7.95 18.57
C ASP A 120 -5.36 -6.43 18.59
N THR A 121 -4.63 -5.68 17.76
CA THR A 121 -4.60 -4.21 17.78
C THR A 121 -6.00 -3.58 17.60
N TYR A 122 -6.88 -4.24 16.86
CA TYR A 122 -8.26 -3.78 16.62
C TYR A 122 -9.31 -4.64 17.35
N ALA A 123 -8.89 -5.50 18.30
CA ALA A 123 -9.82 -6.29 19.11
C ALA A 123 -10.68 -5.44 20.06
N THR A 124 -10.22 -4.22 20.35
CA THR A 124 -10.94 -3.22 21.14
C THR A 124 -11.05 -1.90 20.39
N ALA A 125 -11.99 -1.04 20.78
CA ALA A 125 -12.13 0.27 20.17
C ALA A 125 -10.88 1.13 20.43
N LEU A 126 -10.43 1.86 19.40
CA LEU A 126 -9.30 2.77 19.52
C LEU A 126 -9.59 3.87 20.55
N ASP A 127 -8.65 4.08 21.47
CA ASP A 127 -8.73 5.18 22.43
C ASP A 127 -8.47 6.52 21.72
N PRO A 128 -9.43 7.47 21.71
CA PRO A 128 -9.23 8.79 21.12
C PRO A 128 -8.07 9.58 21.74
N ALA A 129 -7.67 9.26 22.97
CA ALA A 129 -6.54 9.91 23.65
C ALA A 129 -5.17 9.35 23.24
N ASN A 130 -5.11 8.21 22.53
CA ASN A 130 -3.86 7.65 22.04
C ASN A 130 -3.27 8.52 20.90
N PRO A 131 -2.02 9.02 21.02
CA PRO A 131 -1.36 9.81 19.98
C PRO A 131 -1.28 9.14 18.61
N ASP A 132 -1.26 7.81 18.57
CA ASP A 132 -1.17 7.03 17.33
C ASP A 132 -2.54 6.73 16.70
N THR A 133 -3.65 7.09 17.34
CA THR A 133 -5.01 6.87 16.79
C THR A 133 -5.19 7.38 15.36
N PRO A 134 -4.70 8.58 14.97
CA PRO A 134 -4.78 9.02 13.57
C PRO A 134 -4.01 8.12 12.59
N ARG A 135 -2.85 7.60 13.02
CA ARG A 135 -2.02 6.70 12.20
C ARG A 135 -2.63 5.30 12.12
N LEU A 136 -3.23 4.81 13.20
CA LEU A 136 -4.02 3.57 13.20
C LEU A 136 -5.25 3.68 12.30
N ALA A 137 -5.94 4.83 12.31
CA ALA A 137 -7.04 5.11 11.41
C ALA A 137 -6.58 5.13 9.94
N LEU A 138 -5.43 5.75 9.64
CA LEU A 138 -4.82 5.71 8.31
C LEU A 138 -4.49 4.27 7.89
N TYR A 139 -3.89 3.47 8.78
CA TYR A 139 -3.58 2.07 8.50
C TYR A 139 -4.85 1.26 8.19
N ALA A 140 -5.90 1.42 8.99
CA ALA A 140 -7.18 0.75 8.76
C ALA A 140 -7.83 1.19 7.44
N TRP A 141 -7.79 2.48 7.12
CA TRP A 141 -8.33 3.01 5.86
C TRP A 141 -7.55 2.53 4.64
N LEU A 142 -6.22 2.49 4.69
CA LEU A 142 -5.39 1.90 3.63
C LEU A 142 -5.65 0.40 3.48
N SER A 143 -5.96 -0.30 4.57
CA SER A 143 -6.34 -1.72 4.53
C SER A 143 -7.65 -1.91 3.75
N TRP A 144 -8.67 -1.11 4.05
CA TRP A 144 -9.93 -1.11 3.29
C TRP A 144 -9.70 -0.75 1.81
N LEU A 145 -8.88 0.26 1.51
CA LEU A 145 -8.60 0.64 0.12
C LEU A 145 -7.89 -0.49 -0.64
N GLN A 146 -6.97 -1.22 0.01
CA GLN A 146 -6.34 -2.39 -0.58
C GLN A 146 -7.37 -3.48 -0.91
N GLU A 147 -8.33 -3.73 -0.02
CA GLU A 147 -9.42 -4.68 -0.28
C GLU A 147 -10.26 -4.27 -1.51
N GLU A 148 -10.55 -2.98 -1.68
CA GLU A 148 -11.23 -2.45 -2.86
C GLU A 148 -10.42 -2.68 -4.15
N VAL A 149 -9.11 -2.42 -4.11
CA VAL A 149 -8.19 -2.68 -5.23
C VAL A 149 -8.20 -4.17 -5.60
N VAL A 150 -8.00 -5.05 -4.63
CA VAL A 150 -7.98 -6.51 -4.84
C VAL A 150 -9.33 -7.01 -5.38
N THR A 151 -10.44 -6.54 -4.82
CA THR A 151 -11.78 -6.90 -5.28
C THR A 151 -12.00 -6.47 -6.72
N ALA A 152 -11.57 -5.25 -7.08
CA ALA A 152 -11.70 -4.75 -8.44
C ALA A 152 -10.86 -5.56 -9.44
N LEU A 153 -9.59 -5.86 -9.11
CA LEU A 153 -8.69 -6.64 -9.95
C LEU A 153 -9.20 -8.09 -10.13
N THR A 154 -9.66 -8.74 -9.05
CA THR A 154 -10.12 -10.13 -9.11
C THR A 154 -11.47 -10.30 -9.80
N ALA A 155 -12.34 -9.29 -9.78
CA ALA A 155 -13.57 -9.29 -10.57
C ALA A 155 -13.34 -9.32 -12.10
N SER A 156 -12.09 -9.22 -12.56
CA SER A 156 -11.71 -9.39 -13.96
C SER A 156 -11.30 -10.83 -14.33
N LEU A 157 -11.15 -11.71 -13.35
CA LEU A 157 -10.83 -13.13 -13.57
C LEU A 157 -12.11 -13.90 -13.91
N PRO A 158 -12.14 -14.70 -15.00
CA PRO A 158 -13.27 -15.59 -15.25
C PRO A 158 -13.40 -16.61 -14.12
N ASP A 159 -14.64 -16.89 -13.68
CA ASP A 159 -14.93 -18.04 -12.81
C ASP A 159 -14.32 -19.29 -13.45
N ARG A 160 -13.38 -19.91 -12.74
CA ARG A 160 -12.78 -21.18 -13.16
C ARG A 160 -13.68 -22.35 -12.84
#